data_AF-E9FXQ3-F1
#
_entry.id   AF-E9FXQ3-F1
#
_cell.length_a   1.000
_cell.length_b   1.000
_cell.length_c   1.000
_cell.angle_alpha   90.00
_cell.angle_beta   90.00
_cell.angle_gamma   90.00
#
_symmetry.space_group_name_H-M   'P 1'
#
loop_
_entity.id
_entity.type
_entity.pdbx_description
1 polymer ?
#
loop_
_entity_poly.entity_id
_entity_poly.type
_entity_poly.pdbx_seq_one_letter_code
_entity_poly.pdbx_strand_id
1 'polypeptide(L)'
;MLISTEVTESGLHCVTLVTKLDKAKEKDNENFQLNHFPTHISNFGVSYTYREVKSGDDKYYLKIGLTQSASKNSIPDYYREPCAVWIHYEEGKKLWFKKFPRDRWQIKIAAPINSWVSIKIYIKFNAFREINVLLKQLTDIYANQSNCDIQFLFQDGQKIGGHISILAARSPVFAAMFNNQPTKTDPVSINDTQLDIFKELLHFIYSGRTRVPLTQDTACSLFTAAEKYDVTGLKEECTRFLLIQILVSNAVNWLDWAVRHLMEKAKDIRYHIRCKLCNHFSNV
;
A
#
# COMPACT_ATOMS: atom_id res chain seq x y z
N MET A 1 29.42 -11.39 3.10
CA MET A 1 29.16 -10.75 1.79
C MET A 1 28.65 -9.35 2.04
N LEU A 2 28.47 -8.49 1.02
CA LEU A 2 27.75 -7.23 1.23
C LEU A 2 26.38 -7.31 0.57
N ILE A 3 25.35 -7.14 1.38
CA ILE A 3 23.95 -7.11 0.97
C ILE A 3 23.33 -5.86 1.61
N SER A 4 22.72 -5.01 0.81
CA SER A 4 21.80 -3.98 1.29
C SER A 4 20.42 -4.18 0.67
N THR A 5 19.38 -3.69 1.34
CA THR A 5 18.02 -3.70 0.78
C THR A 5 17.41 -2.31 0.85
N GLU A 6 16.58 -2.00 -0.14
CA GLU A 6 15.86 -0.75 -0.32
C GLU A 6 14.44 -1.08 -0.83
N VAL A 7 13.50 -0.17 -0.65
CA VAL A 7 12.16 -0.27 -1.26
C VAL A 7 11.98 0.93 -2.18
N THR A 8 11.58 0.67 -3.42
CA THR A 8 11.31 1.73 -4.39
C THR A 8 9.99 2.42 -4.07
N GLU A 9 9.81 3.65 -4.53
CA GLU A 9 8.54 4.41 -4.43
C GLU A 9 7.35 3.62 -5.02
N SER A 10 7.62 2.74 -5.98
CA SER A 10 6.67 1.80 -6.61
C SER A 10 6.41 0.50 -5.83
N GLY A 11 6.89 0.38 -4.59
CA GLY A 11 6.65 -0.77 -3.71
C GLY A 11 7.37 -2.06 -4.12
N LEU A 12 8.43 -1.98 -4.93
CA LEU A 12 9.30 -3.11 -5.24
C LEU A 12 10.42 -3.18 -4.21
N HIS A 13 10.69 -4.37 -3.68
CA HIS A 13 11.87 -4.60 -2.85
C HIS A 13 13.07 -4.81 -3.76
N CYS A 14 14.14 -4.03 -3.55
CA CYS A 14 15.39 -4.18 -4.26
C CYS A 14 16.49 -4.60 -3.27
N VAL A 15 17.28 -5.58 -3.68
CA VAL A 15 18.40 -6.13 -2.93
C VAL A 15 19.66 -5.89 -3.74
N THR A 16 20.57 -5.06 -3.23
CA THR A 16 21.87 -4.83 -3.86
C THR A 16 22.88 -5.79 -3.26
N LEU A 17 23.31 -6.74 -4.08
CA LEU A 17 24.35 -7.72 -3.76
C LEU A 17 25.69 -7.22 -4.29
N VAL A 18 26.67 -7.01 -3.42
CA VAL A 18 28.07 -6.72 -3.79
C VAL A 18 28.96 -7.86 -3.32
N THR A 19 29.65 -8.50 -4.27
CA THR A 19 30.60 -9.58 -3.96
C THR A 19 31.75 -9.62 -4.97
N LYS A 20 32.86 -10.26 -4.56
CA LYS A 20 33.98 -10.59 -5.43
C LYS A 20 33.80 -11.99 -6.00
N LEU A 21 34.02 -12.14 -7.32
CA LEU A 21 33.91 -13.44 -8.00
C LEU A 21 35.25 -14.16 -8.04
N ASP A 22 35.63 -14.75 -6.92
CA ASP A 22 36.76 -15.68 -6.80
C ASP A 22 36.40 -17.08 -7.34
N LYS A 23 37.39 -17.87 -7.78
CA LYS A 23 37.22 -19.24 -8.34
C LYS A 23 36.76 -20.31 -7.31
N ALA A 24 36.15 -19.92 -6.20
CA ALA A 24 35.59 -20.84 -5.21
C ALA A 24 34.37 -21.61 -5.80
N LYS A 25 34.24 -22.90 -5.46
CA LYS A 25 33.23 -23.79 -6.07
C LYS A 25 31.78 -23.36 -5.76
N GLU A 26 31.56 -22.89 -4.55
CA GLU A 26 30.26 -22.48 -4.01
C GLU A 26 30.53 -21.48 -2.88
N LYS A 27 29.63 -20.52 -2.67
CA LYS A 27 29.63 -19.65 -1.48
C LYS A 27 28.24 -19.71 -0.85
N ASP A 28 28.23 -20.01 0.44
CA ASP A 28 27.03 -20.36 1.19
C ASP A 28 25.97 -19.24 1.24
N ASN A 29 24.77 -19.67 1.60
CA ASN A 29 23.55 -18.88 1.61
C ASN A 29 23.57 -17.83 2.74
N GLU A 30 24.09 -16.63 2.46
CA GLU A 30 24.07 -15.54 3.44
C GLU A 30 22.64 -14.98 3.54
N ASN A 31 22.15 -14.91 4.78
CA ASN A 31 20.78 -14.52 5.08
C ASN A 31 20.68 -13.00 5.31
N PHE A 32 19.59 -12.42 4.82
CA PHE A 32 19.29 -11.00 4.95
C PHE A 32 17.79 -10.77 5.18
N GLN A 33 17.49 -9.58 5.66
CA GLN A 33 16.14 -9.08 5.90
C GLN A 33 15.80 -8.00 4.87
N LEU A 34 14.57 -8.02 4.36
CA LEU A 34 14.05 -6.97 3.51
C LEU A 34 13.51 -5.83 4.37
N ASN A 35 13.79 -4.57 4.00
CA ASN A 35 13.15 -3.42 4.64
C ASN A 35 11.61 -3.55 4.52
N HIS A 36 10.88 -3.09 5.55
CA HIS A 36 9.43 -3.28 5.72
C HIS A 36 8.97 -4.75 5.90
N PHE A 37 9.87 -5.65 6.36
CA PHE A 37 9.52 -6.95 6.95
C PHE A 37 10.02 -7.03 8.40
N PRO A 38 9.20 -7.50 9.36
CA PRO A 38 9.66 -7.86 10.70
C PRO A 38 10.54 -9.12 10.69
N THR A 39 11.57 -9.13 11.54
CA THR A 39 12.65 -10.14 11.60
C THR A 39 12.21 -11.59 11.86
N HIS A 40 10.97 -11.80 12.31
CA HIS A 40 10.41 -13.11 12.65
C HIS A 40 9.46 -13.68 11.58
N ILE A 41 9.07 -12.89 10.56
CA ILE A 41 8.08 -13.29 9.55
C ILE A 41 8.75 -14.00 8.37
N SER A 42 9.83 -13.44 7.82
CA SER A 42 10.52 -14.04 6.66
C SER A 42 12.01 -13.76 6.68
N ASN A 43 12.82 -14.77 6.37
CA ASN A 43 14.26 -14.65 6.22
C ASN A 43 14.67 -15.13 4.82
N PHE A 44 15.40 -14.28 4.09
CA PHE A 44 15.81 -14.54 2.71
C PHE A 44 17.30 -14.88 2.68
N GLY A 45 17.64 -16.02 2.10
CA GLY A 45 19.02 -16.39 1.79
C GLY A 45 19.35 -16.08 0.34
N VAL A 46 20.53 -15.52 0.08
CA VAL A 46 21.14 -15.48 -1.26
C VAL A 46 22.45 -16.26 -1.25
N SER A 47 22.58 -17.20 -2.19
CA SER A 47 23.80 -17.97 -2.45
C SER A 47 24.25 -17.79 -3.90
N TYR A 48 25.52 -18.06 -4.17
CA TYR A 48 26.01 -18.13 -5.54
C TYR A 48 27.00 -19.27 -5.77
N THR A 49 26.92 -19.86 -6.96
CA THR A 49 27.83 -20.93 -7.42
C THR A 49 28.40 -20.54 -8.77
N TYR A 50 29.69 -20.74 -8.95
CA TYR A 50 30.40 -20.48 -10.19
C TYR A 50 30.63 -21.79 -10.97
N ARG A 51 30.51 -21.75 -12.30
CA ARG A 51 30.88 -22.89 -13.15
C ARG A 51 31.64 -22.44 -14.40
N GLU A 52 32.85 -22.97 -14.52
CA GLU A 52 33.67 -22.99 -15.74
C GLU A 52 33.05 -23.94 -16.78
N VAL A 53 32.99 -23.51 -18.04
CA VAL A 53 32.61 -24.35 -19.18
C VAL A 53 33.77 -24.37 -20.16
N LYS A 54 34.47 -25.52 -20.22
CA LYS A 54 35.60 -25.70 -21.13
C LYS A 54 35.11 -25.80 -22.58
N SER A 55 35.34 -24.74 -23.33
CA SER A 55 35.22 -24.63 -24.78
C SER A 55 36.17 -23.51 -25.24
N GLY A 56 36.45 -23.39 -26.54
CA GLY A 56 37.49 -22.48 -27.06
C GLY A 56 37.31 -20.99 -26.71
N ASP A 57 36.07 -20.57 -26.43
CA ASP A 57 35.79 -19.35 -25.66
C ASP A 57 35.48 -19.74 -24.21
N ASP A 58 36.39 -19.40 -23.28
CA ASP A 58 36.24 -19.64 -21.85
C ASP A 58 35.06 -18.81 -21.28
N LYS A 59 33.88 -19.43 -21.17
CA LYS A 59 32.62 -18.79 -20.73
C LYS A 59 32.20 -19.27 -19.35
N TYR A 60 32.01 -18.30 -18.45
CA TYR A 60 31.87 -18.52 -17.02
C TYR A 60 30.48 -18.12 -16.53
N TYR A 61 29.79 -19.06 -15.88
CA TYR A 61 28.40 -18.86 -15.44
C TYR A 61 28.31 -18.67 -13.94
N LEU A 62 27.84 -17.49 -13.53
CA LEU A 62 27.35 -17.23 -12.18
C LEU A 62 25.90 -17.68 -12.08
N LYS A 63 25.65 -18.66 -11.20
CA LYS A 63 24.29 -19.03 -10.79
C LYS A 63 24.00 -18.35 -9.45
N ILE A 64 22.90 -17.58 -9.39
CA ILE A 64 22.42 -16.97 -8.15
C ILE A 64 21.18 -17.75 -7.69
N GLY A 65 21.15 -18.12 -6.41
CA GLY A 65 19.98 -18.64 -5.73
C GLY A 65 19.40 -17.60 -4.77
N LEU A 66 18.08 -17.49 -4.71
CA LEU A 66 17.34 -16.78 -3.67
C LEU A 66 16.38 -17.80 -3.02
N THR A 67 16.37 -17.88 -1.69
CA THR A 67 15.53 -18.83 -0.94
C THR A 67 14.77 -18.12 0.17
N GLN A 68 13.45 -18.26 0.22
CA GLN A 68 12.65 -17.77 1.34
C GLN A 68 12.52 -18.83 2.44
N SER A 69 12.50 -18.38 3.69
CA SER A 69 12.21 -19.21 4.87
C SER A 69 11.35 -18.43 5.87
N ALA A 70 10.53 -19.12 6.65
CA ALA A 70 9.70 -18.57 7.71
C ALA A 70 10.00 -19.29 9.03
N SER A 71 9.65 -18.70 10.17
CA SER A 71 9.86 -19.35 11.47
C SER A 71 8.77 -20.38 11.76
N LYS A 72 9.04 -21.36 12.65
CA LYS A 72 8.02 -22.37 13.02
C LYS A 72 6.82 -21.78 13.79
N ASN A 73 6.96 -20.55 14.32
CA ASN A 73 5.98 -19.91 15.18
C ASN A 73 5.37 -18.63 14.55
N SER A 74 5.78 -18.24 13.33
CA SER A 74 5.08 -17.20 12.60
C SER A 74 3.72 -17.72 12.15
N ILE A 75 2.67 -16.95 12.43
CA ILE A 75 1.35 -17.13 11.81
C ILE A 75 1.56 -17.21 10.28
N PRO A 76 0.94 -18.16 9.57
CA PRO A 76 1.06 -18.25 8.11
C PRO A 76 0.59 -16.95 7.44
N ASP A 77 1.52 -16.11 6.99
CA ASP A 77 1.23 -14.83 6.34
C ASP A 77 0.89 -15.07 4.86
N TYR A 78 -0.39 -15.27 4.58
CA TYR A 78 -0.94 -15.82 3.33
C TYR A 78 -0.62 -15.07 2.02
N TYR A 79 0.09 -13.93 2.05
CA TYR A 79 0.22 -13.01 0.90
C TYR A 79 1.63 -12.49 0.57
N ARG A 80 2.71 -13.12 1.07
CA ARG A 80 4.10 -12.79 0.66
C ARG A 80 4.94 -13.96 0.14
N GLU A 81 4.45 -14.65 -0.88
CA GLU A 81 5.35 -15.22 -1.89
C GLU A 81 5.84 -14.11 -2.86
N PRO A 82 7.12 -14.10 -3.27
CA PRO A 82 7.56 -13.47 -4.50
C PRO A 82 6.75 -14.00 -5.68
N CYS A 83 6.13 -13.13 -6.47
CA CYS A 83 5.46 -13.52 -7.71
C CYS A 83 6.35 -13.34 -8.94
N ALA A 84 7.34 -12.43 -8.86
CA ALA A 84 8.31 -12.22 -9.91
C ALA A 84 9.64 -11.70 -9.34
N VAL A 85 10.76 -12.29 -9.75
CA VAL A 85 12.11 -11.89 -9.34
C VAL A 85 12.99 -11.71 -10.59
N TRP A 86 13.75 -10.63 -10.67
CA TRP A 86 14.62 -10.32 -11.80
C TRP A 86 15.87 -9.52 -11.41
N ILE A 87 16.81 -9.41 -12.34
CA ILE A 87 17.91 -8.44 -12.31
C ILE A 87 17.86 -7.56 -13.56
N HIS A 88 18.58 -6.44 -13.52
CA HIS A 88 19.05 -5.74 -14.73
C HIS A 88 20.55 -6.00 -14.85
N TYR A 89 21.01 -6.42 -16.03
CA TYR A 89 22.38 -6.85 -16.27
C TYR A 89 22.79 -6.54 -17.72
N GLU A 90 23.88 -5.78 -17.91
CA GLU A 90 24.39 -5.29 -19.21
C GLU A 90 23.37 -4.50 -20.07
N GLU A 91 23.62 -3.20 -20.29
CA GLU A 91 22.80 -2.32 -21.15
C GLU A 91 21.29 -2.36 -20.80
N GLY A 92 20.97 -2.47 -19.51
CA GLY A 92 19.59 -2.48 -19.00
C GLY A 92 18.80 -3.77 -19.23
N LYS A 93 19.36 -4.79 -19.88
CA LYS A 93 18.65 -6.05 -20.21
C LYS A 93 18.09 -6.70 -18.94
N LYS A 94 16.79 -6.99 -18.96
CA LYS A 94 16.04 -7.51 -17.82
C LYS A 94 16.03 -9.05 -17.85
N LEU A 95 16.66 -9.69 -16.88
CA LEU A 95 16.79 -11.14 -16.81
C LEU A 95 16.02 -11.70 -15.60
N TRP A 96 15.12 -12.65 -15.85
CA TRP A 96 14.20 -13.20 -14.84
C TRP A 96 14.75 -14.46 -14.17
N PHE A 97 14.50 -14.62 -12.88
CA PHE A 97 14.73 -15.88 -12.17
C PHE A 97 13.61 -16.88 -12.51
N LYS A 98 13.94 -18.17 -12.53
CA LYS A 98 12.96 -19.26 -12.61
C LYS A 98 12.59 -19.72 -11.20
N LYS A 99 11.29 -19.88 -10.91
CA LYS A 99 10.81 -20.49 -9.64
C LYS A 99 11.05 -22.00 -9.68
N PHE A 100 11.60 -22.55 -8.61
CA PHE A 100 11.78 -23.97 -8.34
C PHE A 100 11.01 -24.35 -7.05
N PRO A 101 10.71 -25.65 -6.83
CA PRO A 101 10.02 -26.10 -5.62
C PRO A 101 10.72 -25.69 -4.31
N ARG A 102 9.87 -25.42 -3.29
CA ARG A 102 10.22 -24.86 -1.96
C ARG A 102 10.75 -23.42 -2.01
N ASP A 103 10.10 -22.58 -2.82
CA ASP A 103 10.33 -21.12 -2.91
C ASP A 103 11.78 -20.71 -3.14
N ARG A 104 12.43 -21.49 -4.00
CA ARG A 104 13.79 -21.26 -4.47
C ARG A 104 13.74 -20.64 -5.85
N TRP A 105 14.31 -19.46 -6.00
CA TRP A 105 14.42 -18.76 -7.27
C TRP A 105 15.85 -18.90 -7.77
N GLN A 106 16.04 -19.24 -9.05
CA GLN A 106 17.39 -19.40 -9.62
C GLN A 106 17.52 -18.73 -10.99
N ILE A 107 18.65 -18.06 -11.19
CA ILE A 107 19.07 -17.44 -12.46
C ILE A 107 20.50 -17.89 -12.77
N LYS A 108 20.87 -17.85 -14.06
CA LYS A 108 22.26 -17.98 -14.53
C LYS A 108 22.58 -16.78 -15.41
N ILE A 109 23.73 -16.17 -15.19
CA ILE A 109 24.31 -15.13 -16.06
C ILE A 109 25.75 -15.47 -16.42
N ALA A 110 26.23 -14.95 -17.54
CA ALA A 110 27.67 -14.85 -17.75
C ALA A 110 28.23 -13.72 -16.85
N ALA A 111 29.47 -13.86 -16.38
CA ALA A 111 30.14 -12.81 -15.59
C ALA A 111 31.67 -12.92 -15.68
N PRO A 112 32.42 -11.81 -15.67
CA PRO A 112 33.89 -11.82 -15.61
C PRO A 112 34.41 -12.29 -14.24
N ILE A 113 35.54 -12.99 -14.25
CA ILE A 113 36.20 -13.53 -13.03
C ILE A 113 37.07 -12.47 -12.36
N ASN A 114 37.32 -12.62 -11.05
CA ASN A 114 38.19 -11.78 -10.21
C ASN A 114 37.75 -10.31 -10.05
N SER A 115 36.81 -9.84 -10.86
CA SER A 115 36.12 -8.57 -10.71
C SER A 115 35.21 -8.56 -9.46
N TRP A 116 35.02 -7.36 -8.93
CA TRP A 116 33.86 -7.06 -8.08
C TRP A 116 32.63 -6.91 -8.96
N VAL A 117 31.50 -7.48 -8.53
CA VAL A 117 30.22 -7.35 -9.22
C VAL A 117 29.17 -6.84 -8.24
N SER A 118 28.40 -5.85 -8.68
CA SER A 118 27.22 -5.32 -8.01
C SER A 118 25.98 -5.75 -8.78
N ILE A 119 25.03 -6.41 -8.13
CA ILE A 119 23.84 -6.98 -8.74
C ILE A 119 22.60 -6.49 -7.99
N LYS A 120 21.73 -5.72 -8.65
CA LYS A 120 20.43 -5.34 -8.11
C LYS A 120 19.38 -6.41 -8.46
N ILE A 121 18.92 -7.13 -7.44
CA ILE A 121 17.85 -8.12 -7.52
C ILE A 121 16.55 -7.44 -7.10
N TYR A 122 15.57 -7.42 -8.00
CA TYR A 122 14.24 -6.86 -7.76
C TYR A 122 13.26 -7.98 -7.47
N ILE A 123 12.54 -7.86 -6.35
CA ILE A 123 11.55 -8.81 -5.87
C ILE A 123 10.18 -8.11 -5.85
N LYS A 124 9.28 -8.58 -6.70
CA LYS A 124 7.85 -8.23 -6.64
C LYS A 124 7.11 -9.32 -5.88
N PHE A 125 6.42 -8.94 -4.81
CA PHE A 125 5.49 -9.80 -4.09
C PHE A 125 4.09 -9.74 -4.73
N ASN A 126 3.27 -10.78 -4.50
CA ASN A 126 1.89 -10.76 -4.96
C ASN A 126 1.04 -9.85 -4.06
N ALA A 127 0.45 -8.78 -4.60
CA ALA A 127 -0.53 -7.99 -3.86
C ALA A 127 -1.83 -8.81 -3.73
N PHE A 128 -1.95 -9.61 -2.65
CA PHE A 128 -3.06 -10.48 -2.24
C PHE A 128 -4.24 -10.52 -3.23
N ARG A 129 -4.14 -11.41 -4.24
CA ARG A 129 -5.17 -11.52 -5.30
C ARG A 129 -6.54 -11.84 -4.71
N GLU A 130 -6.58 -12.71 -3.70
CA GLU A 130 -7.81 -13.17 -3.05
C GLU A 130 -8.47 -12.07 -2.19
N ILE A 131 -7.69 -11.26 -1.48
CA ILE A 131 -8.24 -10.11 -0.73
C ILE A 131 -8.70 -9.00 -1.69
N ASN A 132 -8.03 -8.81 -2.84
CA ASN A 132 -8.55 -7.93 -3.89
C ASN A 132 -9.86 -8.45 -4.51
N VAL A 133 -10.04 -9.78 -4.62
CA VAL A 133 -11.32 -10.39 -5.02
C VAL A 133 -12.39 -10.21 -3.94
N LEU A 134 -12.07 -10.44 -2.66
CA LEU A 134 -13.00 -10.25 -1.54
C LEU A 134 -13.43 -8.78 -1.41
N LEU A 135 -12.50 -7.83 -1.46
CA LEU A 135 -12.80 -6.40 -1.46
C LEU A 135 -13.66 -6.01 -2.68
N LYS A 136 -13.40 -6.61 -3.86
CA LYS A 136 -14.29 -6.43 -5.02
C LYS A 136 -15.69 -6.98 -4.72
N GLN A 137 -15.83 -8.20 -4.18
CA GLN A 137 -17.12 -8.80 -3.84
C GLN A 137 -17.89 -7.96 -2.80
N LEU A 138 -17.21 -7.43 -1.77
CA LEU A 138 -17.80 -6.52 -0.78
C LEU A 138 -18.21 -5.17 -1.41
N THR A 139 -17.46 -4.69 -2.40
CA THR A 139 -17.85 -3.50 -3.18
C THR A 139 -19.02 -3.81 -4.12
N ASP A 140 -19.07 -5.01 -4.71
CA ASP A 140 -20.11 -5.46 -5.64
C ASP A 140 -21.46 -5.61 -4.93
N ILE A 141 -21.52 -6.18 -3.71
CA ILE A 141 -22.79 -6.27 -2.96
C ILE A 141 -23.35 -4.89 -2.59
N TYR A 142 -22.48 -3.91 -2.32
CA TYR A 142 -22.88 -2.52 -2.13
C TYR A 142 -23.33 -1.88 -3.45
N ALA A 143 -22.56 -2.02 -4.54
CA ALA A 143 -22.90 -1.44 -5.84
C ALA A 143 -24.23 -2.00 -6.40
N ASN A 144 -24.49 -3.29 -6.18
CA ASN A 144 -25.72 -3.97 -6.57
C ASN A 144 -26.86 -3.82 -5.54
N GLN A 145 -26.60 -3.17 -4.39
CA GLN A 145 -27.57 -2.97 -3.30
C GLN A 145 -28.22 -4.27 -2.79
N SER A 146 -27.49 -5.40 -2.89
CA SER A 146 -27.99 -6.74 -2.61
C SER A 146 -27.84 -7.10 -1.12
N ASN A 147 -28.90 -7.63 -0.50
CA ASN A 147 -28.93 -8.08 0.89
C ASN A 147 -28.66 -6.98 1.96
N CYS A 148 -28.88 -5.71 1.61
CA CYS A 148 -28.80 -4.61 2.55
C CYS A 148 -29.81 -4.76 3.70
N ASP A 149 -29.33 -4.70 4.94
CA ASP A 149 -30.13 -4.83 6.18
C ASP A 149 -30.44 -3.49 6.86
N ILE A 150 -29.98 -2.38 6.27
CA ILE A 150 -30.34 -0.99 6.65
C ILE A 150 -30.52 -0.11 5.40
N GLN A 151 -31.37 0.91 5.50
CA GLN A 151 -31.53 1.97 4.49
C GLN A 151 -31.25 3.35 5.07
N PHE A 152 -30.70 4.23 4.24
CA PHE A 152 -30.54 5.66 4.47
C PHE A 152 -31.49 6.43 3.54
N LEU A 153 -32.11 7.50 4.05
CA LEU A 153 -33.10 8.34 3.34
C LEU A 153 -32.61 9.79 3.31
N PHE A 154 -32.67 10.43 2.15
CA PHE A 154 -32.23 11.82 1.92
C PHE A 154 -33.42 12.76 1.75
N GLN A 155 -33.18 14.07 1.90
CA GLN A 155 -34.22 15.12 1.86
C GLN A 155 -34.96 15.23 0.52
N ASP A 156 -34.31 14.80 -0.57
CA ASP A 156 -34.88 14.71 -1.92
C ASP A 156 -35.68 13.41 -2.16
N GLY A 157 -35.86 12.59 -1.12
CA GLY A 157 -36.53 11.29 -1.18
C GLY A 157 -35.65 10.15 -1.72
N GLN A 158 -34.41 10.43 -2.14
CA GLN A 158 -33.49 9.37 -2.58
C GLN A 158 -33.10 8.46 -1.41
N LYS A 159 -32.79 7.20 -1.73
CA LYS A 159 -32.43 6.16 -0.76
C LYS A 159 -31.18 5.42 -1.18
N ILE A 160 -30.43 4.92 -0.20
CA ILE A 160 -29.35 3.95 -0.43
C ILE A 160 -29.28 2.95 0.74
N GLY A 161 -29.04 1.69 0.43
CA GLY A 161 -28.87 0.61 1.40
C GLY A 161 -27.43 0.42 1.87
N GLY A 162 -27.27 -0.28 2.98
CA GLY A 162 -25.98 -0.75 3.48
C GLY A 162 -26.10 -2.03 4.31
N HIS A 163 -24.97 -2.45 4.88
CA HIS A 163 -24.83 -3.66 5.68
C HIS A 163 -24.33 -3.30 7.09
N ILE A 164 -25.19 -3.40 8.11
CA ILE A 164 -24.93 -3.01 9.51
C ILE A 164 -23.60 -3.58 10.00
N SER A 165 -23.33 -4.85 9.73
CA SER A 165 -22.10 -5.54 10.13
C SER A 165 -20.82 -4.89 9.58
N ILE A 166 -20.81 -4.52 8.29
CA ILE A 166 -19.66 -3.91 7.62
C ILE A 166 -19.52 -2.45 8.04
N LEU A 167 -20.63 -1.71 8.12
CA LEU A 167 -20.64 -0.31 8.52
C LEU A 167 -20.18 -0.13 9.98
N ALA A 168 -20.69 -0.94 10.91
CA ALA A 168 -20.30 -0.91 12.32
C ALA A 168 -18.83 -1.32 12.53
N ALA A 169 -18.34 -2.33 11.80
CA ALA A 169 -16.93 -2.76 11.88
C ALA A 169 -15.93 -1.72 11.32
N ARG A 170 -16.41 -0.70 10.60
CA ARG A 170 -15.59 0.31 9.91
C ARG A 170 -15.82 1.74 10.40
N SER A 171 -16.80 1.95 11.29
CA SER A 171 -17.14 3.24 11.90
C SER A 171 -17.71 3.02 13.30
N PRO A 172 -17.03 3.51 14.37
CA PRO A 172 -17.57 3.50 15.72
C PRO A 172 -18.91 4.25 15.84
N VAL A 173 -19.12 5.26 15.00
CA VAL A 173 -20.35 6.06 14.97
C VAL A 173 -21.52 5.26 14.40
N PHE A 174 -21.31 4.50 13.31
CA PHE A 174 -22.34 3.56 12.83
C PHE A 174 -22.58 2.42 13.82
N ALA A 175 -21.54 1.91 14.50
CA ALA A 175 -21.73 0.89 15.55
C ALA A 175 -22.61 1.40 16.70
N ALA A 176 -22.36 2.62 17.19
CA ALA A 176 -23.19 3.24 18.22
C ALA A 176 -24.62 3.55 17.73
N MET A 177 -24.77 3.99 16.47
CA MET A 177 -26.07 4.24 15.85
C MET A 177 -26.94 2.98 15.81
N PHE A 178 -26.42 1.87 15.29
CA PHE A 178 -27.20 0.64 15.09
C PHE A 178 -27.41 -0.18 16.38
N ASN A 179 -26.55 -0.02 17.39
CA ASN A 179 -26.78 -0.59 18.73
C ASN A 179 -27.93 0.12 19.48
N ASN A 180 -28.21 1.39 19.15
CA ASN A 180 -29.23 2.21 19.82
C ASN A 180 -30.56 2.30 19.04
N GLN A 181 -30.68 1.68 17.85
CA GLN A 181 -31.96 1.62 17.12
C GLN A 181 -32.89 0.54 17.70
N PRO A 182 -34.14 0.86 18.07
CA PRO A 182 -35.12 -0.13 18.55
C PRO A 182 -35.60 -1.06 17.43
N THR A 183 -35.56 -0.60 16.18
CA THR A 183 -36.08 -1.24 14.98
C THR A 183 -35.06 -1.10 13.86
N LYS A 184 -34.46 -2.22 13.42
CA LYS A 184 -33.46 -2.25 12.34
C LYS A 184 -34.05 -2.04 10.94
N THR A 185 -35.37 -2.00 10.83
CA THR A 185 -36.13 -1.83 9.58
C THR A 185 -36.28 -0.38 9.13
N ASP A 186 -36.09 0.58 10.04
CA ASP A 186 -36.53 1.95 9.81
C ASP A 186 -35.41 2.80 9.18
N PRO A 187 -35.67 3.51 8.06
CA PRO A 187 -34.63 4.25 7.36
C PRO A 187 -33.98 5.36 8.21
N VAL A 188 -32.66 5.45 8.16
CA VAL A 188 -31.87 6.51 8.81
C VAL A 188 -31.89 7.76 7.93
N SER A 189 -32.51 8.84 8.41
CA SER A 189 -32.54 10.13 7.70
C SER A 189 -31.18 10.82 7.70
N ILE A 190 -30.65 11.12 6.51
CA ILE A 190 -29.41 11.87 6.28
C ILE A 190 -29.77 13.27 5.77
N ASN A 191 -29.50 14.28 6.61
CA ASN A 191 -29.92 15.67 6.40
C ASN A 191 -28.75 16.64 6.15
N ASP A 192 -27.52 16.23 6.44
CA ASP A 192 -26.33 17.08 6.56
C ASP A 192 -25.14 16.58 5.72
N THR A 193 -25.40 15.67 4.78
CA THR A 193 -24.40 15.18 3.83
C THR A 193 -25.09 14.97 2.48
N GLN A 194 -24.52 15.53 1.40
CA GLN A 194 -25.04 15.30 0.06
C GLN A 194 -24.93 13.82 -0.33
N LEU A 195 -25.93 13.32 -1.06
CA LEU A 195 -26.03 11.90 -1.41
C LEU A 195 -24.77 11.34 -2.06
N ASP A 196 -24.12 12.08 -2.97
CA ASP A 196 -22.92 11.58 -3.66
C ASP A 196 -21.67 11.58 -2.77
N ILE A 197 -21.55 12.52 -1.82
CA ILE A 197 -20.50 12.48 -0.77
C ILE A 197 -20.74 11.28 0.17
N PHE A 198 -22.01 10.98 0.50
CA PHE A 198 -22.34 9.81 1.33
C PHE A 198 -22.11 8.49 0.58
N LYS A 199 -22.47 8.40 -0.71
CA LYS A 199 -22.14 7.25 -1.58
C LYS A 199 -20.64 6.97 -1.61
N GLU A 200 -19.83 8.02 -1.62
CA GLU A 200 -18.37 7.95 -1.68
C GLU A 200 -17.76 7.54 -0.32
N LEU A 201 -18.29 8.06 0.80
CA LEU A 201 -17.98 7.59 2.16
C LEU A 201 -18.28 6.09 2.31
N LEU A 202 -19.47 5.65 1.89
CA LEU A 202 -19.84 4.23 1.90
C LEU A 202 -18.91 3.42 0.99
N HIS A 203 -18.61 3.87 -0.24
CA HIS A 203 -17.67 3.18 -1.14
C HIS A 203 -16.29 2.97 -0.50
N PHE A 204 -15.76 3.98 0.21
CA PHE A 204 -14.51 3.82 0.95
C PHE A 204 -14.63 2.77 2.07
N ILE A 205 -15.75 2.72 2.79
CA ILE A 205 -15.99 1.73 3.84
C ILE A 205 -15.91 0.29 3.30
N TYR A 206 -16.50 -0.01 2.13
CA TYR A 206 -16.47 -1.34 1.51
C TYR A 206 -15.15 -1.66 0.78
N SER A 207 -14.52 -0.68 0.14
CA SER A 207 -13.39 -0.92 -0.79
C SER A 207 -12.02 -0.49 -0.29
N GLY A 208 -11.96 0.33 0.77
CA GLY A 208 -10.72 0.93 1.30
C GLY A 208 -10.14 2.07 0.46
N ARG A 209 -10.90 2.62 -0.50
CA ARG A 209 -10.46 3.68 -1.43
C ARG A 209 -11.63 4.53 -1.94
N THR A 210 -11.33 5.71 -2.46
CA THR A 210 -12.26 6.46 -3.30
C THR A 210 -12.48 5.75 -4.66
N ARG A 211 -13.68 5.94 -5.21
CA ARG A 211 -14.13 5.52 -6.55
C ARG A 211 -13.76 6.55 -7.60
N VAL A 212 -13.81 7.83 -7.24
CA VAL A 212 -13.46 8.97 -8.10
C VAL A 212 -12.21 9.69 -7.60
N PRO A 213 -11.41 10.31 -8.49
CA PRO A 213 -10.32 11.19 -8.06
C PRO A 213 -10.85 12.33 -7.19
N LEU A 214 -10.16 12.63 -6.08
CA LEU A 214 -10.50 13.75 -5.22
C LEU A 214 -10.31 15.09 -5.97
N THR A 215 -11.28 15.97 -5.81
CA THR A 215 -11.20 17.41 -6.11
C THR A 215 -11.13 18.18 -4.79
N GLN A 216 -10.86 19.50 -4.83
CA GLN A 216 -10.84 20.32 -3.62
C GLN A 216 -12.17 20.24 -2.85
N ASP A 217 -13.30 20.49 -3.52
CA ASP A 217 -14.62 20.57 -2.88
C ASP A 217 -15.12 19.20 -2.38
N THR A 218 -14.85 18.14 -3.15
CA THR A 218 -15.18 16.77 -2.73
C THR A 218 -14.30 16.31 -1.57
N ALA A 219 -12.99 16.63 -1.56
CA ALA A 219 -12.12 16.31 -0.43
C ALA A 219 -12.50 17.07 0.86
N CYS A 220 -12.90 18.35 0.78
CA CYS A 220 -13.41 19.10 1.93
C CYS A 220 -14.69 18.49 2.49
N SER A 221 -15.65 18.18 1.60
CA SER A 221 -16.95 17.61 1.98
C SER A 221 -16.82 16.19 2.53
N LEU A 222 -15.97 15.38 1.91
CA LEU A 222 -15.71 13.99 2.28
C LEU A 222 -14.84 13.88 3.53
N PHE A 223 -13.91 14.81 3.77
CA PHE A 223 -13.24 14.95 5.08
C PHE A 223 -14.27 15.18 6.18
N THR A 224 -15.19 16.13 5.98
CA THR A 224 -16.20 16.51 6.98
C THR A 224 -17.11 15.31 7.32
N ALA A 225 -17.51 14.54 6.30
CA ALA A 225 -18.23 13.28 6.49
C ALA A 225 -17.36 12.21 7.20
N ALA A 226 -16.09 12.07 6.82
CA ALA A 226 -15.17 11.10 7.43
C ALA A 226 -14.85 11.41 8.90
N GLU A 227 -14.83 12.68 9.31
CA GLU A 227 -14.74 13.06 10.73
C GLU A 227 -16.08 12.80 11.45
N LYS A 228 -17.23 13.17 10.86
CA LYS A 228 -18.56 12.89 11.45
C LYS A 228 -18.78 11.41 11.76
N TYR A 229 -18.39 10.51 10.85
CA TYR A 229 -18.57 9.06 11.00
C TYR A 229 -17.30 8.34 11.50
N ASP A 230 -16.27 9.08 11.94
CA ASP A 230 -14.95 8.58 12.38
C ASP A 230 -14.32 7.49 11.49
N VAL A 231 -14.38 7.68 10.18
CA VAL A 231 -13.72 6.83 9.19
C VAL A 231 -12.28 7.31 9.02
N THR A 232 -11.44 7.04 10.02
CA THR A 232 -10.09 7.64 10.15
C THR A 232 -9.20 7.47 8.91
N GLY A 233 -9.21 6.33 8.22
CA GLY A 233 -8.41 6.14 7.00
C GLY A 233 -8.82 7.05 5.82
N LEU A 234 -10.10 7.42 5.72
CA LEU A 234 -10.60 8.36 4.71
C LEU A 234 -10.27 9.80 5.09
N LYS A 235 -10.42 10.14 6.38
CA LYS A 235 -9.98 11.41 6.96
C LYS A 235 -8.50 11.69 6.68
N GLU A 236 -7.65 10.66 6.81
CA GLU A 236 -6.22 10.72 6.43
C GLU A 236 -5.99 10.89 4.93
N GLU A 237 -6.73 10.18 4.07
CA GLU A 237 -6.61 10.31 2.61
C GLU A 237 -7.01 11.71 2.13
N CYS A 238 -8.16 12.23 2.59
CA CYS A 238 -8.56 13.61 2.33
C CYS A 238 -7.53 14.59 2.88
N THR A 239 -7.07 14.45 4.14
CA THR A 239 -6.02 15.31 4.73
C THR A 239 -4.78 15.38 3.85
N ARG A 240 -4.28 14.23 3.39
CA ARG A 240 -3.08 14.12 2.54
C ARG A 240 -3.26 14.84 1.20
N PHE A 241 -4.44 14.71 0.58
CA PHE A 241 -4.77 15.44 -0.66
C PHE A 241 -4.84 16.95 -0.42
N LEU A 242 -5.59 17.39 0.61
CA LEU A 242 -5.78 18.80 0.95
C LEU A 242 -4.44 19.49 1.24
N LEU A 243 -3.52 18.83 1.97
CA LEU A 243 -2.18 19.36 2.30
C LEU A 243 -1.31 19.69 1.08
N ILE A 244 -1.51 18.96 -0.03
CA ILE A 244 -0.82 19.17 -1.30
C ILE A 244 -1.39 20.39 -2.02
N GLN A 245 -2.72 20.59 -1.99
CA GLN A 245 -3.42 21.70 -2.67
C GLN A 245 -3.25 23.08 -2.00
N ILE A 246 -2.61 23.17 -0.82
CA ILE A 246 -2.28 24.45 -0.18
C ILE A 246 -1.14 25.13 -0.93
N LEU A 247 -1.48 26.21 -1.64
CA LEU A 247 -0.56 27.20 -2.20
C LEU A 247 -0.58 28.46 -1.32
N VAL A 248 0.40 29.35 -1.46
CA VAL A 248 0.41 30.63 -0.73
C VAL A 248 -0.85 31.45 -1.06
N SER A 249 -1.27 31.45 -2.32
CA SER A 249 -2.42 32.22 -2.83
C SER A 249 -3.78 31.76 -2.32
N ASN A 250 -3.95 30.50 -1.90
CA ASN A 250 -5.20 29.98 -1.32
C ASN A 250 -5.08 29.68 0.19
N ALA A 251 -3.92 29.89 0.80
CA ALA A 251 -3.64 29.57 2.20
C ALA A 251 -4.57 30.29 3.22
N VAL A 252 -5.03 31.51 2.93
CA VAL A 252 -5.96 32.24 3.81
C VAL A 252 -7.36 31.59 3.79
N ASN A 253 -7.86 31.21 2.62
CA ASN A 253 -9.13 30.50 2.47
C ASN A 253 -9.05 29.11 3.11
N TRP A 254 -7.90 28.43 2.97
CA TRP A 254 -7.62 27.18 3.68
C TRP A 254 -7.59 27.37 5.20
N LEU A 255 -7.07 28.49 5.71
CA LEU A 255 -7.04 28.77 7.15
C LEU A 255 -8.45 29.02 7.71
N ASP A 256 -9.27 29.79 7.00
CA ASP A 256 -10.67 30.04 7.35
C ASP A 256 -11.48 28.73 7.34
N TRP A 257 -11.38 27.93 6.27
CA TRP A 257 -12.00 26.60 6.22
C TRP A 257 -11.50 25.69 7.35
N ALA A 258 -10.19 25.70 7.61
CA ALA A 258 -9.55 24.91 8.67
C ALA A 258 -9.93 25.36 10.09
N VAL A 259 -10.39 26.60 10.29
CA VAL A 259 -10.91 27.10 11.57
C VAL A 259 -12.40 26.80 11.72
N ARG A 260 -13.19 26.84 10.63
CA ARG A 260 -14.63 26.56 10.64
C ARG A 260 -14.96 25.07 10.77
N HIS A 261 -14.27 24.22 10.00
CA HIS A 261 -14.63 22.80 9.86
C HIS A 261 -13.77 21.87 10.71
N LEU A 262 -12.52 22.25 10.99
CA LEU A 262 -11.62 21.40 11.77
C LEU A 262 -11.56 21.87 13.22
N MET A 263 -12.24 21.17 14.12
CA MET A 263 -12.01 21.35 15.56
C MET A 263 -10.60 20.88 15.96
N GLU A 264 -10.26 20.86 17.25
CA GLU A 264 -8.87 20.77 17.78
C GLU A 264 -7.95 19.67 17.22
N LYS A 265 -8.49 18.65 16.54
CA LYS A 265 -7.79 17.43 16.12
C LYS A 265 -6.96 17.60 14.84
N ALA A 266 -7.30 18.50 13.92
CA ALA A 266 -6.51 18.71 12.70
C ALA A 266 -5.39 19.74 12.88
N LYS A 267 -4.52 19.51 13.87
CA LYS A 267 -3.36 20.38 14.14
C LYS A 267 -2.41 20.45 12.95
N ASP A 268 -2.26 19.35 12.20
CA ASP A 268 -1.30 19.21 11.10
C ASP A 268 -1.64 20.12 9.91
N ILE A 269 -2.92 20.23 9.53
CA ILE A 269 -3.38 21.15 8.47
C ILE A 269 -3.10 22.60 8.89
N ARG A 270 -3.52 23.00 10.09
CA ARG A 270 -3.31 24.37 10.60
C ARG A 270 -1.82 24.71 10.78
N TYR A 271 -1.01 23.75 11.19
CA TYR A 271 0.45 23.89 11.30
C TYR A 271 1.10 24.05 9.92
N HIS A 272 0.76 23.22 8.95
CA HIS A 272 1.33 23.27 7.59
C HIS A 272 0.96 24.55 6.84
N ILE A 273 -0.28 25.03 6.97
CA ILE A 273 -0.70 26.35 6.46
C ILE A 273 0.17 27.45 7.09
N ARG A 274 0.32 27.45 8.42
CA ARG A 274 1.14 28.45 9.12
C ARG A 274 2.61 28.40 8.67
N CYS A 275 3.20 27.22 8.53
CA CYS A 275 4.57 27.07 8.04
C CYS A 275 4.74 27.56 6.59
N LYS A 276 3.80 27.25 5.67
CA LYS A 276 3.82 27.78 4.29
C LYS A 276 3.72 29.31 4.26
N LEU A 277 2.86 29.91 5.09
CA LEU A 277 2.74 31.37 5.21
C LEU A 277 3.98 32.02 5.83
N CYS A 278 4.48 31.53 6.96
CA CYS A 278 5.70 32.04 7.59
C CYS A 278 6.90 31.96 6.65
N ASN A 279 7.07 30.85 5.92
CA ASN A 279 8.16 30.71 4.96
C ASN A 279 8.01 31.66 3.75
N HIS A 280 6.79 32.06 3.37
CA HIS A 280 6.61 33.07 2.32
C HIS A 280 6.98 34.47 2.84
N PHE A 281 6.42 34.90 3.97
CA PHE A 281 6.72 36.20 4.59
C PHE A 281 8.14 36.33 5.19
N SER A 282 8.95 35.27 5.14
CA SER A 282 10.38 35.31 5.49
C SER A 282 11.32 35.33 4.28
N ASN A 283 10.76 35.30 3.05
CA ASN A 283 11.50 35.29 1.78
C ASN A 283 10.97 36.38 0.81
N VAL A 284 10.31 37.41 1.34
CA VAL A 284 9.77 38.60 0.65
C VAL A 284 10.12 39.83 1.47
#